data_AF-A0A2P5FGE1-F1
#
_entry.id   AF-A0A2P5FGE1-F1
#
_cell.length_a   1.000
_cell.length_b   1.000
_cell.length_c   1.000
_cell.angle_alpha   90.00
_cell.angle_beta   90.00
_cell.angle_gamma   90.00
#
_symmetry.space_group_name_H-M   'P 1'
#
loop_
_entity.id
_entity.type
_entity.pdbx_description
1 polymer ?
#
loop_
_entity_poly.entity_id
_entity_poly.type
_entity_poly.pdbx_seq_one_letter_code
_entity_poly.pdbx_strand_id
1 'polypeptide(L)'
;MYFQMATARSEEIQQRMRTFEPEIDFWIREHGFPANERTLMMEEVRVALEHDKESFDLEKLRSLLMDRIERTKGNVSDDGVEKLTDGLGIEYRAQMGNMIKEQRAERWMARNGIPDDMKLEIMPYVRSKLQDNDSVDLKTMLSILPLQLRISVKKHLCLHVLKRVSSEFLSLFISTYLFALFCYKTNYSDA
;
A
#
# COMPACT_ATOMS: atom_id res chain seq x y z
N MET A 1 7.49 -4.71 -43.87
CA MET A 1 6.96 -3.87 -42.77
C MET A 1 6.62 -4.68 -41.52
N TYR A 2 5.86 -5.80 -41.63
CA TYR A 2 5.51 -6.66 -40.48
C TYR A 2 6.72 -7.18 -39.67
N PHE A 3 7.80 -7.57 -40.36
CA PHE A 3 9.02 -8.09 -39.72
C PHE A 3 9.72 -7.05 -38.82
N GLN A 4 9.79 -5.79 -39.25
CA GLN A 4 10.41 -4.71 -38.47
C GLN A 4 9.60 -4.30 -37.23
N MET A 5 8.27 -4.44 -37.30
CA MET A 5 7.39 -4.18 -36.15
C MET A 5 7.51 -5.29 -35.10
N ALA A 6 7.65 -6.55 -35.53
CA ALA A 6 7.85 -7.69 -34.63
C ALA A 6 9.20 -7.60 -33.89
N THR A 7 10.27 -7.20 -34.56
CA THR A 7 11.59 -7.02 -33.93
C THR A 7 11.58 -5.88 -32.92
N ALA A 8 10.98 -4.74 -33.24
CA ALA A 8 10.87 -3.60 -32.32
C ALA A 8 10.07 -3.95 -31.05
N ARG A 9 8.94 -4.67 -31.20
CA ARG A 9 8.13 -5.12 -30.06
C ARG A 9 8.90 -6.11 -29.17
N SER A 10 9.68 -7.01 -29.77
CA SER A 10 10.50 -7.98 -29.04
C SER A 10 11.64 -7.31 -28.28
N GLU A 11 12.31 -6.32 -28.88
CA GLU A 11 13.40 -5.56 -28.25
C GLU A 11 12.92 -4.76 -27.04
N GLU A 12 11.73 -4.18 -27.14
CA GLU A 12 11.15 -3.38 -26.07
C GLU A 12 10.74 -4.22 -24.85
N ILE A 13 10.17 -5.41 -25.07
CA ILE A 13 9.91 -6.38 -23.99
C ILE A 13 11.23 -6.78 -23.32
N GLN A 14 12.28 -7.05 -24.09
CA GLN A 14 13.60 -7.38 -23.57
C GLN A 14 14.20 -6.24 -22.74
N GLN A 15 13.98 -4.98 -23.11
CA GLN A 15 14.39 -3.83 -22.30
C GLN A 15 13.63 -3.77 -20.98
N ARG A 16 12.31 -3.95 -20.99
CA ARG A 16 11.52 -3.98 -19.73
C ARG A 16 11.90 -5.17 -18.84
N MET A 17 12.15 -6.34 -19.43
CA MET A 17 12.64 -7.51 -18.69
C MET A 17 13.94 -7.21 -17.94
N ARG A 18 14.92 -6.55 -18.58
CA ARG A 18 16.18 -6.14 -17.91
C ARG A 18 15.95 -5.17 -16.74
N THR A 19 14.90 -4.36 -16.77
CA THR A 19 14.57 -3.46 -15.66
C THR A 19 14.00 -4.19 -14.44
N PHE A 20 13.42 -5.38 -14.64
CA PHE A 20 12.80 -6.18 -13.57
C PHE A 20 13.70 -7.31 -13.05
N GLU A 21 14.70 -7.73 -13.81
CA GLU A 21 15.69 -8.75 -13.39
C GLU A 21 16.27 -8.50 -11.98
N PRO A 22 16.68 -7.29 -11.59
CA PRO A 22 17.22 -7.06 -10.25
C PRO A 22 16.20 -7.29 -9.13
N GLU A 23 14.92 -6.95 -9.36
CA GLU A 23 13.84 -7.18 -8.39
C GLU A 23 13.55 -8.70 -8.28
N ILE A 24 13.54 -9.41 -9.41
CA ILE A 24 13.32 -10.86 -9.45
C ILE A 24 14.48 -11.59 -8.75
N ASP A 25 15.73 -11.22 -9.06
CA ASP A 25 16.92 -11.83 -8.45
C ASP A 25 17.03 -11.50 -6.96
N PHE A 26 16.65 -10.29 -6.54
CA PHE A 26 16.50 -9.92 -5.14
C PHE A 26 15.48 -10.81 -4.44
N TRP A 27 14.29 -10.98 -5.03
CA TRP A 27 13.24 -11.85 -4.50
C TRP A 27 13.65 -13.31 -4.38
N ILE A 28 14.36 -13.84 -5.38
CA ILE A 28 14.84 -15.23 -5.35
C ILE A 28 15.83 -15.44 -4.20
N ARG A 29 16.74 -14.48 -4.00
CA ARG A 29 17.74 -14.53 -2.94
C ARG A 29 17.10 -14.40 -1.56
N GLU A 30 16.18 -13.46 -1.41
CA GLU A 30 15.53 -13.16 -0.14
C GLU A 30 14.62 -14.30 0.31
N HIS A 31 14.00 -15.01 -0.63
CA HIS A 31 12.99 -16.02 -0.33
C HIS A 31 13.46 -17.47 -0.56
N GLY A 32 14.74 -17.68 -0.89
CA GLY A 32 15.35 -19.02 -0.95
C GLY A 32 14.78 -19.93 -2.06
N PHE A 33 14.32 -19.36 -3.17
CA PHE A 33 13.75 -20.12 -4.28
C PHE A 33 14.80 -21.01 -4.98
N PRO A 34 14.45 -22.25 -5.41
CA PRO A 34 15.35 -23.10 -6.15
C PRO A 34 15.62 -22.52 -7.56
N ALA A 35 16.80 -22.80 -8.12
CA ALA A 35 17.29 -22.12 -9.33
C ALA A 35 16.37 -22.27 -10.57
N ASN A 36 15.52 -23.29 -10.61
CA ASN A 36 14.53 -23.51 -11.67
C ASN A 36 13.34 -22.53 -11.60
N GLU A 37 13.02 -21.97 -10.43
CA GLU A 37 11.92 -21.01 -10.28
C GLU A 37 12.24 -19.66 -10.92
N ARG A 38 13.51 -19.28 -10.97
CA ARG A 38 13.96 -18.07 -11.69
C ARG A 38 13.46 -18.02 -13.11
N THR A 39 13.69 -19.11 -13.86
CA THR A 39 13.33 -19.19 -15.27
C THR A 39 11.83 -19.06 -15.48
N LEU A 40 11.04 -19.63 -14.57
CA LEU A 40 9.61 -19.60 -14.66
C LEU A 40 9.04 -18.23 -14.25
N MET A 41 9.62 -17.56 -13.24
CA MET A 41 9.25 -16.18 -12.88
C MET A 41 9.53 -15.22 -14.03
N MET A 42 10.70 -15.35 -14.65
CA MET A 42 11.07 -14.57 -15.84
C MET A 42 10.09 -14.78 -16.99
N GLU A 43 9.62 -16.01 -17.21
CA GLU A 43 8.63 -16.30 -18.26
C GLU A 43 7.24 -15.74 -17.93
N GLU A 44 6.78 -15.83 -16.68
CA GLU A 44 5.49 -15.25 -16.28
C GLU A 44 5.48 -13.71 -16.43
N VAL A 45 6.57 -13.05 -16.06
CA VAL A 45 6.73 -11.60 -16.24
C VAL A 45 6.76 -11.23 -17.73
N ARG A 46 7.43 -12.03 -18.56
CA ARG A 46 7.45 -11.86 -20.02
C ARG A 46 6.04 -11.97 -20.61
N VAL A 47 5.28 -12.98 -20.20
CA VAL A 47 3.87 -13.16 -20.62
C VAL A 47 3.01 -11.98 -20.16
N ALA A 48 3.17 -11.51 -18.92
CA ALA A 48 2.42 -10.37 -18.42
C ALA A 48 2.71 -9.08 -19.21
N LEU A 49 3.98 -8.85 -19.56
CA LEU A 49 4.41 -7.74 -20.41
C LEU A 49 3.89 -7.81 -21.84
N GLU A 50 3.66 -9.02 -22.38
CA GLU A 50 3.08 -9.20 -23.70
C GLU A 50 1.58 -8.82 -23.76
N HIS A 51 0.87 -8.99 -22.63
CA HIS A 51 -0.58 -8.76 -22.51
C HIS A 51 -0.93 -7.35 -22.01
N ASP A 52 -0.18 -6.80 -21.05
CA ASP A 52 -0.48 -5.52 -20.37
C ASP A 52 0.74 -4.60 -20.31
N LYS A 53 1.37 -4.39 -21.47
CA LYS A 53 2.67 -3.72 -21.58
C LYS A 53 2.72 -2.32 -20.97
N GLU A 54 1.71 -1.48 -21.18
CA GLU A 54 1.75 -0.06 -20.77
C GLU A 54 1.49 0.13 -19.28
N SER A 55 0.68 -0.75 -18.68
CA SER A 55 0.27 -0.59 -17.28
C SER A 55 0.95 -1.59 -16.33
N PHE A 56 1.83 -2.46 -16.84
CA PHE A 56 2.69 -3.32 -16.03
C PHE A 56 3.85 -2.52 -15.41
N ASP A 57 3.86 -2.42 -14.09
CA ASP A 57 4.81 -1.70 -13.26
C ASP A 57 5.35 -2.59 -12.11
N LEU A 58 6.15 -2.00 -11.20
CA LEU A 58 6.76 -2.72 -10.09
C LEU A 58 5.75 -3.28 -9.07
N GLU A 59 4.61 -2.62 -8.86
CA GLU A 59 3.58 -3.11 -7.92
C GLU A 59 2.87 -4.34 -8.49
N LYS A 60 2.58 -4.33 -9.80
CA LYS A 60 2.05 -5.52 -10.48
C LYS A 60 3.06 -6.67 -10.53
N LEU A 61 4.34 -6.36 -10.75
CA LEU A 61 5.41 -7.36 -10.66
C LEU A 61 5.43 -8.02 -9.27
N ARG A 62 5.42 -7.23 -8.20
CA ARG A 62 5.41 -7.74 -6.82
C ARG A 62 4.18 -8.56 -6.52
N SER A 63 3.00 -8.12 -6.97
CA SER A 63 1.77 -8.90 -6.82
C SER A 63 1.84 -10.25 -7.54
N LEU A 64 2.43 -10.29 -8.74
CA LEU A 64 2.59 -11.51 -9.52
C LEU A 64 3.58 -12.48 -8.86
N LEU A 65 4.70 -11.98 -8.37
CA LEU A 65 5.69 -12.78 -7.64
C LEU A 65 5.10 -13.34 -6.35
N MET A 66 4.29 -12.56 -5.63
CA MET A 66 3.57 -12.98 -4.43
C MET A 66 2.59 -14.14 -4.67
N ASP A 67 1.73 -14.01 -5.70
CA ASP A 67 0.75 -15.06 -6.06
C ASP A 67 1.44 -16.39 -6.38
N ARG A 68 2.60 -16.32 -7.04
CA ARG A 68 3.40 -17.50 -7.34
C ARG A 68 3.90 -18.21 -6.08
N ILE A 69 4.32 -17.47 -5.05
CA ILE A 69 4.73 -18.07 -3.77
C ILE A 69 3.57 -18.88 -3.19
N GLU A 70 2.36 -18.32 -3.20
CA GLU A 70 1.17 -19.01 -2.67
C GLU A 70 0.86 -20.29 -3.45
N ARG A 71 1.04 -20.28 -4.78
CA ARG A 71 0.90 -21.48 -5.62
C ARG A 71 1.98 -22.54 -5.36
N THR A 72 3.23 -22.13 -5.09
CA THR A 72 4.35 -23.05 -4.88
C THR A 72 4.37 -23.68 -3.48
N LYS A 73 3.75 -23.06 -2.47
CA LYS A 73 3.59 -23.63 -1.12
C LYS A 73 2.94 -25.01 -1.10
N GLY A 74 2.14 -25.36 -2.10
CA GLY A 74 1.49 -26.68 -2.21
C GLY A 74 2.40 -27.82 -2.73
N ASN A 75 3.60 -27.51 -3.24
CA ASN A 75 4.43 -28.47 -3.99
C ASN A 75 5.79 -28.80 -3.33
N VAL A 76 6.08 -28.30 -2.13
CA VAL A 76 7.35 -28.50 -1.40
C VAL A 76 7.14 -29.48 -0.23
N SER A 77 8.11 -30.38 0.02
CA SER A 77 8.09 -31.34 1.14
C SER A 77 8.11 -30.63 2.50
N ASP A 78 7.35 -31.14 3.49
CA ASP A 78 7.19 -30.57 4.85
C ASP A 78 8.52 -30.16 5.52
N ASP A 79 9.58 -30.97 5.43
CA ASP A 79 10.92 -30.67 6.01
C ASP A 79 11.66 -29.53 5.29
N GLY A 80 11.40 -29.34 4.00
CA GLY A 80 11.92 -28.21 3.21
C GLY A 80 11.16 -26.91 3.49
N VAL A 81 9.86 -27.01 3.78
CA VAL A 81 9.01 -25.89 4.17
C VAL A 81 9.43 -25.36 5.54
N GLU A 82 9.69 -26.23 6.53
CA GLU A 82 10.05 -25.83 7.90
C GLU A 82 11.37 -25.04 7.98
N LYS A 83 12.40 -25.49 7.25
CA LYS A 83 13.70 -24.79 7.16
C LYS A 83 13.62 -23.45 6.43
N LEU A 84 12.67 -23.29 5.50
CA LEU A 84 12.40 -22.02 4.84
C LEU A 84 11.56 -21.10 5.73
N THR A 85 10.61 -21.63 6.51
CA THR A 85 9.65 -20.81 7.26
C THR A 85 10.15 -20.26 8.61
N ASP A 86 11.13 -20.87 9.27
CA ASP A 86 11.54 -20.45 10.62
C ASP A 86 12.30 -19.11 10.64
N GLY A 87 13.16 -18.85 9.65
CA GLY A 87 13.86 -17.56 9.51
C GLY A 87 12.99 -16.48 8.84
N LEU A 88 12.27 -16.86 7.79
CA LEU A 88 11.40 -15.96 7.02
C LEU A 88 10.14 -15.58 7.79
N GLY A 89 9.61 -16.44 8.64
CA GLY A 89 8.27 -16.28 9.21
C GLY A 89 8.08 -15.08 10.13
N ILE A 90 9.12 -14.61 10.83
CA ILE A 90 9.00 -13.49 11.78
C ILE A 90 9.20 -12.15 11.06
N GLU A 91 10.27 -12.03 10.28
CA GLU A 91 10.61 -10.80 9.55
C GLU A 91 9.61 -10.53 8.42
N TYR A 92 9.18 -11.56 7.68
CA TYR A 92 8.13 -11.44 6.67
C TYR A 92 6.78 -11.09 7.30
N ARG A 93 6.40 -11.66 8.46
CA ARG A 93 5.17 -11.26 9.16
C ARG A 93 5.23 -9.79 9.58
N ALA A 94 6.38 -9.32 10.06
CA ALA A 94 6.57 -7.93 10.43
C ALA A 94 6.55 -7.00 9.21
N GLN A 95 7.22 -7.37 8.11
CA GLN A 95 7.25 -6.59 6.87
C GLN A 95 5.87 -6.53 6.20
N MET A 96 5.16 -7.66 6.14
CA MET A 96 3.78 -7.74 5.66
C MET A 96 2.83 -6.95 6.57
N GLY A 97 3.01 -7.03 7.89
CA GLY A 97 2.29 -6.21 8.87
C GLY A 97 2.48 -4.71 8.61
N ASN A 98 3.72 -4.29 8.37
CA ASN A 98 4.07 -2.91 8.02
C ASN A 98 3.45 -2.45 6.70
N MET A 99 3.46 -3.30 5.66
CA MET A 99 2.83 -2.97 4.39
C MET A 99 1.30 -2.85 4.53
N ILE A 100 0.67 -3.80 5.23
CA ILE A 100 -0.78 -3.82 5.44
C ILE A 100 -1.23 -2.60 6.24
N LYS A 101 -0.52 -2.23 7.30
CA LYS A 101 -0.88 -1.07 8.14
C LYS A 101 -0.70 0.25 7.39
N GLU A 102 0.34 0.39 6.58
CA GLU A 102 0.55 1.55 5.70
C GLU A 102 -0.60 1.67 4.67
N GLN A 103 -0.95 0.58 3.97
CA GLN A 103 -2.08 0.60 3.04
C GLN A 103 -3.42 0.91 3.70
N ARG A 104 -3.66 0.40 4.93
CA ARG A 104 -4.87 0.73 5.69
C ARG A 104 -4.92 2.22 6.03
N ALA A 105 -3.80 2.80 6.46
CA ALA A 105 -3.68 4.23 6.74
C ALA A 105 -3.90 5.07 5.48
N GLU A 106 -3.30 4.71 4.36
CA GLU A 106 -3.50 5.39 3.07
C GLU A 106 -4.96 5.35 2.63
N ARG A 107 -5.60 4.18 2.72
CA ARG A 107 -7.02 4.03 2.39
C ARG A 107 -7.89 4.86 3.32
N TRP A 108 -7.57 4.93 4.61
CA TRP A 108 -8.28 5.80 5.56
C TRP A 108 -8.10 7.28 5.18
N MET A 109 -6.88 7.71 4.88
CA MET A 109 -6.57 9.09 4.48
C MET A 109 -7.30 9.47 3.18
N ALA A 110 -7.32 8.59 2.18
CA ALA A 110 -8.04 8.78 0.93
C ALA A 110 -9.56 8.91 1.15
N ARG A 111 -10.16 8.02 1.96
CA ARG A 111 -11.59 8.07 2.30
C ARG A 111 -12.00 9.37 3.00
N ASN A 112 -11.07 9.93 3.77
CA ASN A 112 -11.27 11.15 4.55
C ASN A 112 -10.75 12.42 3.85
N GLY A 113 -10.35 12.33 2.58
CA GLY A 113 -9.93 13.49 1.80
C GLY A 113 -8.66 14.19 2.30
N ILE A 114 -7.84 13.51 3.11
CA ILE A 114 -6.60 14.08 3.66
C ILE A 114 -5.68 14.47 2.49
N PRO A 115 -5.14 15.70 2.47
CA PRO A 115 -4.30 16.17 1.37
C PRO A 115 -2.88 15.61 1.45
N ASP A 116 -2.20 15.51 0.32
CA ASP A 116 -0.92 14.77 0.19
C ASP A 116 0.21 15.35 1.06
N ASP A 117 0.25 16.67 1.24
CA ASP A 117 1.16 17.35 2.18
C ASP A 117 0.98 16.85 3.62
N MET A 118 -0.28 16.72 4.06
CA MET A 118 -0.59 16.19 5.38
C MET A 118 -0.34 14.67 5.47
N LYS A 119 -0.53 13.92 4.38
CA LYS A 119 -0.18 12.48 4.35
C LYS A 119 1.32 12.27 4.57
N LEU A 120 2.16 13.10 3.96
CA LEU A 120 3.62 13.06 4.13
C LEU A 120 4.03 13.30 5.60
N GLU A 121 3.30 14.16 6.32
CA GLU A 121 3.52 14.38 7.75
C GLU A 121 2.99 13.23 8.63
N ILE A 122 1.91 12.54 8.21
CA ILE A 122 1.27 11.46 8.98
C ILE A 122 2.04 10.13 8.84
N MET A 123 2.51 9.78 7.64
CA MET A 123 3.09 8.45 7.35
C MET A 123 4.28 8.05 8.24
N PRO A 124 5.22 8.95 8.61
CA PRO A 124 6.28 8.61 9.56
C PRO A 124 5.76 8.10 10.92
N TYR A 125 4.62 8.62 11.40
CA TYR A 125 3.99 8.17 12.65
C TYR A 125 3.26 6.84 12.48
N VAL A 126 2.64 6.61 11.33
CA VAL A 126 2.04 5.31 10.99
C VAL A 126 3.11 4.22 11.01
N ARG A 127 4.25 4.45 10.36
CA ARG A 127 5.36 3.48 10.32
C ARG A 127 5.91 3.12 11.69
N SER A 128 6.12 4.15 12.51
CA SER A 128 6.84 4.01 13.78
C SER A 128 5.97 3.65 14.98
N LYS A 129 4.66 4.01 14.96
CA LYS A 129 3.81 3.90 16.15
C LYS A 129 2.58 3.01 15.98
N LEU A 130 2.12 2.78 14.76
CA LEU A 130 0.98 1.91 14.51
C LEU A 130 1.44 0.45 14.56
N GLN A 131 0.77 -0.38 15.35
CA GLN A 131 1.04 -1.81 15.42
C GLN A 131 0.29 -2.56 14.31
N ASP A 132 0.77 -3.75 13.96
CA ASP A 132 0.20 -4.54 12.85
C ASP A 132 -1.27 -4.93 13.07
N ASN A 133 -1.66 -5.10 14.34
CA ASN A 133 -3.01 -5.49 14.75
C ASN A 133 -3.93 -4.30 15.04
N ASP A 134 -3.43 -3.07 14.98
CA ASP A 134 -4.24 -1.90 15.28
C ASP A 134 -5.32 -1.68 14.21
N SER A 135 -6.53 -1.40 14.66
CA SER A 135 -7.59 -0.93 13.77
C SER A 135 -7.27 0.49 13.29
N VAL A 136 -7.34 0.71 11.98
CA VAL A 136 -7.09 2.04 11.39
C VAL A 136 -8.41 2.81 11.32
N ASP A 137 -8.70 3.51 12.41
CA ASP A 137 -9.85 4.40 12.55
C ASP A 137 -9.43 5.80 13.03
N LEU A 138 -10.41 6.68 13.21
CA LEU A 138 -10.16 8.06 13.65
C LEU A 138 -9.42 8.11 14.99
N LYS A 139 -9.80 7.28 15.95
CA LYS A 139 -9.25 7.31 17.31
C LYS A 139 -7.79 6.87 17.30
N THR A 140 -7.49 5.77 16.61
CA THR A 140 -6.12 5.25 16.48
C THR A 140 -5.23 6.18 15.66
N MET A 141 -5.74 6.70 14.53
CA MET A 141 -4.97 7.65 13.72
C MET A 141 -4.67 8.92 14.49
N LEU A 142 -5.59 9.42 15.31
CA LEU A 142 -5.31 10.58 16.15
C LEU A 142 -4.40 10.26 17.32
N SER A 143 -4.42 9.06 17.91
CA SER A 143 -3.60 8.76 19.10
C SER A 143 -2.10 8.74 18.82
N ILE A 144 -1.68 8.35 17.60
CA ILE A 144 -0.27 8.26 17.22
C ILE A 144 0.37 9.62 16.86
N LEU A 145 -0.45 10.62 16.52
CA LEU A 145 0.01 11.91 15.99
C LEU A 145 0.36 12.92 17.10
N PRO A 146 1.35 13.80 16.86
CA PRO A 146 1.63 14.92 17.76
C PRO A 146 0.47 15.92 17.79
N LEU A 147 0.38 16.71 18.87
CA LEU A 147 -0.74 17.63 19.11
C LEU A 147 -1.09 18.53 17.91
N GLN A 148 -0.09 19.16 17.28
CA GLN A 148 -0.34 20.08 16.17
C GLN A 148 -0.95 19.37 14.95
N LEU A 149 -0.42 18.20 14.61
CA LEU A 149 -0.91 17.41 13.48
C LEU A 149 -2.31 16.84 13.77
N ARG A 150 -2.59 16.41 15.02
CA ARG A 150 -3.95 16.03 15.44
C ARG A 150 -4.96 17.16 15.23
N ILE A 151 -4.60 18.39 15.62
CA ILE A 151 -5.47 19.56 15.44
C ILE A 151 -5.71 19.81 13.94
N SER A 152 -4.67 19.71 13.11
CA SER A 152 -4.78 19.89 11.66
C SER A 152 -5.71 18.86 11.03
N VAL A 153 -5.52 17.58 11.33
CA VAL A 153 -6.39 16.47 10.87
C VAL A 153 -7.83 16.68 11.32
N LYS A 154 -8.06 16.99 12.61
CA LYS A 154 -9.41 17.26 13.15
C LYS A 154 -10.11 18.41 12.44
N LYS A 155 -9.41 19.51 12.19
CA LYS A 155 -9.93 20.66 11.44
C LYS A 155 -10.31 20.26 10.01
N HIS A 156 -9.43 19.53 9.33
CA HIS A 156 -9.67 19.05 7.98
C HIS A 156 -10.92 18.17 7.91
N LEU A 157 -11.03 17.17 8.79
CA LEU A 157 -12.19 16.27 8.84
C LEU A 157 -13.49 17.02 9.11
N CYS A 158 -13.48 17.96 10.06
CA CYS A 158 -14.66 18.78 10.36
C CYS A 158 -15.09 19.59 9.13
N LEU A 159 -14.14 20.25 8.45
CA LEU A 159 -14.41 21.00 7.22
C LEU A 159 -14.88 20.10 6.08
N HIS A 160 -14.35 18.88 5.96
CA HIS A 160 -14.76 17.96 4.91
C HIS A 160 -16.21 17.50 5.08
N VAL A 161 -16.60 17.10 6.30
CA VAL A 161 -17.99 16.72 6.62
C VAL A 161 -18.92 17.89 6.37
N LEU A 162 -18.54 19.10 6.80
CA LEU A 162 -19.35 20.29 6.58
C LEU A 162 -19.55 20.60 5.10
N LYS A 163 -18.52 20.48 4.26
CA LYS A 163 -18.68 20.67 2.80
C LYS A 163 -19.71 19.72 2.21
N ARG A 164 -19.73 18.45 2.65
CA ARG A 164 -20.71 17.44 2.21
C ARG A 164 -22.12 17.77 2.69
N VAL A 165 -22.28 18.18 3.96
CA VAL A 165 -23.59 18.55 4.52
C VAL A 165 -24.08 19.88 3.94
N SER A 166 -23.19 20.85 3.72
CA SER A 166 -23.54 22.17 3.19
C SER A 166 -23.99 22.08 1.75
N SER A 167 -23.47 21.16 0.94
CA SER A 167 -23.98 20.93 -0.42
C SER A 167 -25.40 20.36 -0.45
N GLU A 168 -25.84 19.69 0.62
CA GLU A 168 -27.20 19.14 0.76
C GLU A 168 -28.16 20.09 1.51
N PHE A 169 -27.62 20.98 2.36
CA PHE A 169 -28.40 21.86 3.25
C PHE A 169 -27.99 23.35 3.12
N LEU A 170 -27.93 23.88 1.90
CA LEU A 170 -27.53 25.28 1.61
C LEU A 170 -28.41 26.37 2.26
N SER A 171 -29.48 26.04 3.00
CA SER A 171 -30.46 27.04 3.47
C SER A 171 -30.50 27.34 4.97
N LEU A 172 -29.79 26.63 5.87
CA LEU A 172 -30.09 26.77 7.32
C LEU A 172 -28.96 27.03 8.33
N PHE A 173 -27.67 27.07 7.99
CA PHE A 173 -26.64 27.34 9.01
C PHE A 173 -25.53 28.29 8.56
N ILE A 174 -25.87 29.58 8.46
CA ILE A 174 -24.88 30.65 8.60
C ILE A 174 -24.70 30.91 10.10
N SER A 175 -23.82 30.15 10.75
CA SER A 175 -23.21 30.64 11.99
C SER A 175 -21.87 29.96 12.22
N THR A 176 -20.81 30.71 11.98
CA THR A 176 -19.42 30.40 12.31
C THR A 176 -19.19 30.13 13.81
N TYR A 177 -20.15 30.46 14.68
CA TYR A 177 -20.10 30.15 16.12
C TYR A 177 -20.50 28.71 16.46
N LEU A 178 -21.51 28.16 15.78
CA LEU A 178 -21.85 26.74 15.93
C LEU A 178 -20.77 25.83 15.33
N PHE A 179 -20.06 26.30 14.31
CA PHE A 179 -18.84 25.67 13.76
C PHE A 179 -17.76 25.45 14.82
N ALA A 180 -17.42 26.50 15.57
CA ALA A 180 -16.46 26.40 16.66
C ALA A 180 -16.98 25.48 17.75
N LEU A 181 -18.24 25.60 18.17
CA LEU A 181 -18.84 24.76 19.22
C LEU A 181 -18.95 23.28 18.83
N PHE A 182 -19.34 22.95 17.60
CA PHE A 182 -19.47 21.57 17.13
C PHE A 182 -18.09 20.92 17.04
N CYS A 183 -17.14 21.53 16.31
CA CYS A 183 -15.80 20.98 16.23
C CYS A 183 -15.11 21.01 17.61
N TYR A 184 -15.34 22.00 18.48
CA TYR A 184 -14.74 22.05 19.83
C TYR A 184 -15.30 20.96 20.74
N LYS A 185 -16.62 20.70 20.71
CA LYS A 185 -17.29 19.71 21.56
C LYS A 185 -17.01 18.27 21.13
N THR A 186 -16.80 18.00 19.84
CA THR A 186 -16.35 16.69 19.36
C THR A 186 -14.84 16.47 19.49
N ASN A 187 -14.03 17.52 19.66
CA ASN A 187 -12.57 17.42 19.74
C ASN A 187 -11.99 17.36 21.16
N TYR A 188 -12.76 17.69 22.20
CA TYR A 188 -12.32 17.70 23.61
C TYR A 188 -13.03 16.69 24.53
N SER A 189 -13.95 15.87 24.01
CA SER A 189 -14.75 14.96 24.86
C SER A 189 -14.10 13.62 25.21
N ASP A 190 -12.84 13.37 24.83
CA ASP A 190 -12.09 12.16 25.21
C ASP A 190 -10.72 12.53 25.82
N ALA A 191 -10.76 13.23 26.96
CA ALA A 191 -9.66 13.32 27.92
C ALA A 191 -10.12 12.69 29.23
#